data_AF-A0A3C1D4V7-F1
#
_entry.id   AF-A0A3C1D4V7-F1
#
_cell.length_a   1.000
_cell.length_b   1.000
_cell.length_c   1.000
_cell.angle_alpha   90.00
_cell.angle_beta   90.00
_cell.angle_gamma   90.00
#
_symmetry.space_group_name_H-M   'P 1'
#
loop_
_entity.id
_entity.type
_entity.pdbx_description
1 polymer ?
#
loop_
_entity_poly.entity_id
_entity_poly.type
_entity_poly.pdbx_seq_one_letter_code
_entity_poly.pdbx_strand_id
1 'polypeptide(L)'
;FPGERFPLRRSERARVTGIDLDGQPVDIEVDGWRARILQHEFDHLDGVLYLDRLGDRDWRTAQKISRKQGWGTPGKSWMPGVDDLDA
;
A
#
# COMPACT_ATOMS: atom_id res chain seq x y z
N PHE A 1 -6.34 -2.11 2.61
CA PHE A 1 -6.76 -3.43 3.14
C PHE A 1 -6.60 -3.36 4.66
N PRO A 2 -7.59 -2.77 5.35
CA PRO A 2 -7.50 -2.53 6.78
C PRO A 2 -7.32 -3.82 7.60
N GLY A 3 -6.55 -3.78 8.69
CA GLY A 3 -6.34 -4.92 9.60
C GLY A 3 -5.47 -6.07 9.07
N GLU A 4 -5.31 -6.19 7.75
CA GLU A 4 -4.63 -7.33 7.12
C GLU A 4 -3.17 -7.04 6.77
N ARG A 5 -2.27 -8.01 7.04
CA ARG A 5 -0.85 -7.91 6.66
C ARG A 5 -0.36 -9.19 6.03
N PHE A 6 0.31 -9.05 4.89
CA PHE A 6 0.94 -10.15 4.16
C PHE A 6 2.41 -9.85 3.92
N PRO A 7 3.29 -10.87 3.95
CA PRO A 7 4.69 -10.68 3.59
C PRO A 7 4.79 -10.31 2.11
N LEU A 8 5.53 -9.24 1.82
CA LEU A 8 5.78 -8.77 0.46
C LEU A 8 7.24 -8.41 0.32
N ARG A 9 7.91 -8.96 -0.71
CA ARG A 9 9.29 -8.61 -1.04
C ARG A 9 9.32 -7.24 -1.71
N ARG A 10 10.29 -6.41 -1.33
CA ARG A 10 10.51 -5.06 -1.87
C ARG A 10 12.01 -4.86 -2.10
N SER A 11 12.37 -3.91 -2.95
CA SER A 11 13.76 -3.50 -3.09
C SER A 11 14.25 -2.90 -1.76
N GLU A 12 15.48 -3.21 -1.39
CA GLU A 12 16.11 -2.67 -0.17
C GLU A 12 16.47 -1.19 -0.31
N ARG A 13 16.57 -0.69 -1.55
CA ARG A 13 16.88 0.71 -1.86
C ARG A 13 15.90 1.27 -2.89
N ALA A 14 15.63 2.56 -2.80
CA ALA A 14 14.85 3.31 -3.78
C ALA A 14 15.42 4.72 -3.95
N ARG A 15 15.33 5.26 -5.17
CA ARG A 15 15.59 6.67 -5.48
C ARG A 15 14.30 7.27 -6.01
N VAL A 16 13.86 8.37 -5.42
CA VAL A 16 12.64 9.08 -5.80
C VAL A 16 13.02 10.49 -6.23
N THR A 17 12.56 10.87 -7.42
CA THR A 17 12.68 12.21 -7.94
C THR A 17 11.30 12.84 -8.07
N GLY A 18 11.21 14.16 -7.97
CA GLY A 18 9.93 14.87 -8.05
C GLY A 18 10.06 16.35 -7.77
N ILE A 19 8.97 16.95 -7.28
CA ILE A 19 8.93 18.32 -6.79
C ILE A 19 8.35 18.35 -5.37
N ASP A 20 8.81 19.30 -4.55
CA ASP A 20 8.23 19.56 -3.24
C ASP A 20 7.03 20.53 -3.31
N LEU A 21 6.54 20.95 -2.14
CA LEU A 21 5.39 21.85 -2.02
C LEU A 21 5.68 23.28 -2.51
N ASP A 22 6.95 23.68 -2.58
CA ASP A 22 7.39 24.98 -3.09
C ASP A 22 7.77 24.91 -4.59
N GLY A 23 7.55 23.74 -5.21
CA GLY A 23 7.86 23.48 -6.62
C GLY A 23 9.35 23.28 -6.90
N GLN A 24 10.18 23.10 -5.87
CA GLN A 24 11.61 22.84 -6.05
C GLN A 24 11.85 21.34 -6.34
N PRO A 25 12.83 21.01 -7.20
CA PRO A 25 13.13 19.61 -7.51
C PRO A 25 13.67 18.88 -6.28
N VAL A 26 13.22 17.64 -6.09
CA VAL A 26 13.73 16.73 -5.06
C VAL A 26 14.35 15.48 -5.71
N ASP A 27 15.39 14.98 -5.07
CA ASP A 27 16.07 13.72 -5.41
C ASP A 27 16.50 13.03 -4.11
N ILE A 28 15.81 11.95 -3.77
CA ILE A 28 15.87 11.31 -2.46
C ILE A 28 16.26 9.85 -2.63
N GLU A 29 17.44 9.48 -2.13
CA GLU A 29 17.85 8.08 -2.00
C GLU A 29 17.55 7.57 -0.58
N VAL A 30 16.88 6.43 -0.50
CA VAL A 30 16.51 5.79 0.78
C VAL A 30 16.77 4.29 0.74
N ASP A 31 16.88 3.71 1.92
CA ASP A 31 17.02 2.27 2.13
C ASP A 31 16.03 1.73 3.18
N GLY A 32 16.07 0.41 3.35
CA GLY A 32 15.33 -0.34 4.36
C GLY A 32 13.83 -0.03 4.37
N TRP A 33 13.32 0.35 5.54
CA TRP A 33 11.89 0.60 5.71
C TRP A 33 11.38 1.81 4.93
N ARG A 34 12.21 2.86 4.79
CA ARG A 34 11.84 4.05 4.00
C ARG A 34 11.74 3.71 2.52
N ALA A 35 12.65 2.89 2.01
CA ALA A 35 12.56 2.39 0.63
C ALA A 35 11.25 1.61 0.41
N ARG A 36 10.84 0.77 1.36
CA ARG A 36 9.56 0.06 1.28
C ARG A 36 8.37 1.01 1.26
N ILE A 37 8.35 2.01 2.13
CA ILE A 37 7.26 3.01 2.18
C ILE A 37 7.16 3.73 0.85
N LEU A 38 8.26 4.26 0.32
CA LEU A 38 8.21 5.00 -0.95
C LEU A 38 7.75 4.13 -2.12
N GLN A 39 8.19 2.86 -2.19
CA GLN A 39 7.69 1.91 -3.17
C GLN A 39 6.18 1.63 -3.02
N HIS A 40 5.65 1.65 -1.79
CA HIS A 40 4.22 1.46 -1.53
C HIS A 40 3.41 2.70 -1.95
N GLU A 41 3.85 3.89 -1.56
CA GLU A 41 3.14 5.13 -1.92
C GLU A 41 3.17 5.37 -3.43
N PHE A 42 4.28 5.04 -4.09
CA PHE A 42 4.39 5.16 -5.55
C PHE A 42 3.44 4.20 -6.27
N ASP A 43 3.30 2.95 -5.80
CA ASP A 43 2.35 1.99 -6.37
C ASP A 43 0.92 2.56 -6.39
N HIS A 44 0.49 3.31 -5.35
CA HIS A 44 -0.84 3.92 -5.34
C HIS A 44 -1.03 4.97 -6.43
N LEU A 45 0.03 5.70 -6.81
CA LEU A 45 -0.02 6.65 -7.92
C LEU A 45 -0.25 5.93 -9.26
N ASP A 46 0.24 4.71 -9.39
CA ASP A 46 0.01 3.82 -10.54
C ASP A 46 -1.31 3.03 -10.44
N GLY A 47 -2.12 3.28 -9.41
CA GLY A 47 -3.35 2.53 -9.16
C GLY A 47 -3.13 1.08 -8.73
N VAL A 48 -1.92 0.75 -8.26
CA VAL A 48 -1.52 -0.58 -7.80
C VAL A 48 -1.62 -0.63 -6.28
N LEU A 49 -2.28 -1.68 -5.76
CA LEU A 49 -2.25 -2.00 -4.34
C LEU A 49 -1.14 -3.01 -4.06
N TYR A 50 -0.60 -3.01 -2.84
CA TYR A 50 0.40 -4.00 -2.46
C TYR A 50 -0.09 -5.46 -2.58
N LEU A 51 -1.42 -5.66 -2.57
CA LEU A 51 -2.03 -6.96 -2.79
C LEU A 51 -1.79 -7.51 -4.19
N ASP A 52 -1.72 -6.65 -5.19
CA ASP A 52 -1.49 -7.02 -6.59
C ASP A 52 -0.08 -7.58 -6.81
N ARG A 53 0.81 -7.37 -5.84
CA ARG A 53 2.20 -7.86 -5.84
C ARG A 53 2.40 -9.12 -4.98
N LEU A 54 1.36 -9.64 -4.33
CA LEU A 54 1.47 -10.84 -3.50
C LEU A 54 1.67 -12.10 -4.34
N GLY A 55 2.36 -13.08 -3.78
CA GLY A 55 2.42 -14.42 -4.38
C GLY A 55 1.08 -15.16 -4.28
N ASP A 56 0.88 -16.16 -5.15
CA ASP A 56 -0.38 -16.88 -5.33
C ASP A 56 -1.09 -17.32 -4.04
N ARG A 57 -0.33 -17.82 -3.06
CA ARG A 57 -0.88 -18.30 -1.78
C ARG A 57 -1.54 -17.17 -1.00
N ASP A 58 -0.84 -16.07 -0.81
CA ASP A 58 -1.31 -14.93 -0.02
C ASP A 58 -2.36 -14.14 -0.79
N TRP A 59 -2.21 -14.04 -2.11
CA TRP A 59 -3.23 -13.49 -3.00
C TRP A 59 -4.58 -14.20 -2.87
N ARG A 60 -4.59 -15.54 -2.93
CA ARG A 60 -5.82 -16.33 -2.73
C ARG A 60 -6.45 -16.10 -1.36
N THR A 61 -5.63 -15.86 -0.33
CA THR A 61 -6.11 -15.56 1.02
C THR A 61 -6.73 -14.17 1.08
N ALA A 62 -6.05 -13.16 0.52
CA ALA A 62 -6.57 -11.80 0.42
C ALA A 62 -7.89 -11.74 -0.35
N GLN A 63 -8.03 -12.48 -1.46
CA GLN A 63 -9.30 -12.56 -2.20
C GLN A 63 -10.45 -13.14 -1.37
N LYS A 64 -10.19 -14.18 -0.57
CA LYS A 64 -11.22 -14.76 0.31
C LYS A 64 -11.68 -13.74 1.36
N ILE A 65 -10.74 -13.00 1.95
CA ILE A 65 -11.03 -11.95 2.92
C ILE A 65 -11.83 -10.82 2.26
N SER A 66 -11.39 -10.34 1.08
CA SER A 66 -12.10 -9.32 0.31
C SER A 66 -13.56 -9.71 0.08
N ARG A 67 -13.82 -10.95 -0.34
CA ARG A 67 -15.17 -11.46 -0.58
C ARG A 67 -16.00 -11.52 0.71
N LYS A 68 -15.41 -12.02 1.81
CA LYS A 68 -16.10 -12.11 3.11
C LYS A 68 -16.48 -10.72 3.64
N GLN A 69 -15.61 -9.72 3.47
CA GLN A 69 -15.82 -8.35 3.91
C GLN A 69 -16.65 -7.52 2.91
N GLY A 70 -17.01 -8.08 1.75
CA GLY A 70 -17.69 -7.35 0.68
C GLY A 70 -16.86 -6.18 0.14
N TRP A 71 -15.53 -6.26 0.21
CA TRP A 71 -14.62 -5.29 -0.39
C TRP A 71 -14.45 -5.55 -1.90
N GLY A 72 -14.10 -4.51 -2.65
CA GLY A 72 -14.01 -4.55 -4.12
C GLY A 72 -15.27 -4.06 -4.84
N THR A 73 -16.27 -3.60 -4.09
CA THR A 73 -17.43 -2.87 -4.63
C THR A 73 -17.30 -1.36 -4.34
N PRO A 74 -17.87 -0.47 -5.17
CA PRO A 74 -17.88 0.97 -4.90
C PRO A 74 -18.54 1.32 -3.55
N GLY A 75 -18.20 2.50 -3.01
CA GLY A 75 -18.85 3.07 -1.82
C GLY A 75 -18.39 2.50 -0.48
N LYS A 76 -17.27 1.76 -0.44
CA LYS A 76 -16.67 1.26 0.81
C LYS A 76 -15.59 2.24 1.29
N SER A 77 -15.74 2.74 2.51
CA SER A 77 -14.75 3.58 3.19
C SER A 77 -14.78 3.31 4.70
N TRP A 78 -13.75 3.81 5.37
CA TRP A 78 -13.56 3.81 6.83
C TRP A 78 -13.41 5.29 7.23
N MET A 79 -13.92 5.72 8.40
CA MET A 79 -13.51 6.96 9.09
C MET A 79 -12.54 6.77 10.30
N PRO A 80 -11.25 7.16 10.19
CA PRO A 80 -10.27 6.96 11.26
C PRO A 80 -10.68 7.68 12.55
N GLY A 81 -10.62 6.98 13.69
CA GLY A 81 -11.03 7.51 14.99
C GLY A 81 -12.54 7.47 15.28
N VAL A 82 -13.35 6.96 14.34
CA VAL A 82 -14.79 6.72 14.53
C VAL A 82 -15.10 5.23 14.41
N ASP A 83 -14.66 4.62 13.31
CA ASP A 83 -14.83 3.18 13.09
C ASP A 83 -13.70 2.42 13.80
N ASP A 84 -14.06 1.41 14.59
CA ASP A 84 -13.12 0.50 15.23
C ASP A 84 -12.94 -0.74 14.35
N LEU A 85 -11.76 -0.87 13.73
CA LEU A 85 -11.44 -2.04 12.91
C LEU A 85 -10.48 -3.01 13.61
N ASP A 86 -10.06 -2.70 14.84
CA ASP A 86 -9.14 -3.54 15.62
C ASP A 86 -9.84 -4.22 16.83
N ALA A 87 -11.11 -3.90 17.11
CA ALA A 87 -11.95 -4.56 18.12
C ALA A 87 -12.45 -5.97 17.74
#